data_AF-A0A9P6ZFP0-F1
#
_entry.id   AF-A0A9P6ZFP0-F1
#
_cell.length_a   1.000
_cell.length_b   1.000
_cell.length_c   1.000
_cell.angle_alpha   90.00
_cell.angle_beta   90.00
_cell.angle_gamma   90.00
#
_symmetry.space_group_name_H-M   'P 1'
#
loop_
_entity.id
_entity.type
_entity.pdbx_description
1 polymer ?
#
loop_
_entity_poly.entity_id
_entity_poly.type
_entity_poly.pdbx_seq_one_letter_code
_entity_poly.pdbx_strand_id
1 'polypeptide(L)'
;MGIFPKVDRGLPVPLVKVVAKQLLLALDFLHHECHVVHTDLKPDNILVELDNADTAIKIREESRSVTPMQVVSSEPLSHAILSRPIHVFSSDELLNLIQFSKLNVKLTDFGTAVSINGFHPDIIQPFALHALGCEWGPTADIWNLACLIFEFLNGHWLFVPRGGPTWTAEA
;
A
#
# COMPACT_ATOMS: atom_id res chain seq x y z
N MET A 1 7.21 1.85 -0.68
CA MET A 1 7.24 0.43 -1.12
C MET A 1 6.26 -0.29 -0.23
N GLY A 2 5.08 -0.57 -0.76
CA GLY A 2 3.93 -1.13 -0.05
C GLY A 2 4.19 -2.50 0.53
N ILE A 3 3.41 -2.80 1.56
CA ILE A 3 3.51 -4.07 2.29
C ILE A 3 2.69 -5.16 1.59
N PHE A 4 1.76 -4.79 0.72
CA PHE A 4 1.01 -5.76 -0.08
C PHE A 4 1.83 -6.17 -1.31
N PRO A 5 2.20 -7.46 -1.44
CA PRO A 5 2.85 -7.95 -2.66
C PRO A 5 1.93 -7.73 -3.87
N LYS A 6 2.49 -7.65 -5.08
CA LYS A 6 1.68 -7.85 -6.30
C LYS A 6 1.08 -9.25 -6.21
N VAL A 7 -0.21 -9.32 -5.88
CA VAL A 7 -0.86 -10.60 -5.55
C VAL A 7 -1.27 -11.28 -6.85
N ASP A 8 -0.58 -12.32 -7.30
CA ASP A 8 -1.05 -13.10 -8.47
C ASP A 8 -2.39 -13.82 -8.20
N ARG A 9 -2.82 -13.88 -6.94
CA ARG A 9 -4.13 -14.37 -6.47
C ARG A 9 -4.63 -13.46 -5.35
N GLY A 10 -5.93 -13.18 -5.29
CA GLY A 10 -6.49 -12.34 -4.22
C GLY A 10 -6.25 -12.84 -2.80
N LEU A 11 -6.31 -11.91 -1.85
CA LEU A 11 -6.26 -12.12 -0.41
C LEU A 11 -7.55 -12.79 0.12
N PRO A 12 -7.49 -13.53 1.24
CA PRO A 12 -8.68 -14.11 1.85
C PRO A 12 -9.72 -13.05 2.23
N VAL A 13 -10.99 -13.30 1.93
CA VAL A 13 -12.11 -12.40 2.25
C VAL A 13 -12.13 -11.94 3.71
N PRO A 14 -11.87 -12.80 4.72
CA PRO A 14 -11.80 -12.34 6.12
C PRO A 14 -10.73 -11.27 6.35
N LEU A 15 -9.57 -11.37 5.69
CA LEU A 15 -8.51 -10.37 5.75
C LEU A 15 -8.98 -9.04 5.17
N VAL A 16 -9.53 -9.10 3.95
CA VAL A 16 -9.98 -7.90 3.23
C VAL A 16 -11.05 -7.17 4.03
N LYS A 17 -11.96 -7.89 4.71
CA LYS A 17 -12.95 -7.28 5.60
C LYS A 17 -12.31 -6.52 6.77
N VAL A 18 -11.29 -7.10 7.40
CA VAL A 18 -10.57 -6.45 8.52
C VAL A 18 -9.85 -5.20 8.05
N VAL A 19 -9.16 -5.27 6.91
CA VAL A 19 -8.45 -4.12 6.30
C VAL A 19 -9.45 -3.04 5.88
N ALA A 20 -10.48 -3.39 5.12
CA ALA A 20 -11.50 -2.44 4.64
C ALA A 20 -12.18 -1.70 5.80
N LYS A 21 -12.52 -2.40 6.89
CA LYS A 21 -13.11 -1.76 8.07
C LYS A 21 -12.18 -0.69 8.65
N GLN A 22 -10.89 -0.98 8.80
CA GLN A 22 -9.93 -0.05 9.37
C GLN A 22 -9.68 1.15 8.46
N LEU A 23 -9.59 0.92 7.15
CA LEU A 23 -9.45 2.00 6.18
C LEU A 23 -10.68 2.91 6.14
N LEU A 24 -11.89 2.35 6.21
CA LEU A 24 -13.12 3.14 6.30
C LEU A 24 -13.14 4.01 7.57
N LEU A 25 -12.73 3.47 8.72
CA LEU A 25 -12.63 4.25 9.96
C LEU A 25 -11.57 5.37 9.86
N ALA A 26 -10.45 5.09 9.20
CA ALA A 26 -9.41 6.09 8.99
C ALA A 26 -9.88 7.22 8.05
N LEU A 27 -10.58 6.86 6.96
CA LEU A 27 -11.16 7.85 6.04
C LEU A 27 -12.27 8.66 6.69
N ASP A 28 -13.15 8.02 7.47
CA ASP A 28 -14.20 8.70 8.23
C ASP A 28 -13.60 9.78 9.13
N PHE A 29 -12.54 9.44 9.88
CA PHE A 29 -11.80 10.40 10.69
C PHE A 29 -11.16 11.53 9.85
N LEU A 30 -10.51 11.20 8.73
CA LEU A 30 -9.89 12.21 7.87
C LEU A 30 -10.92 13.18 7.28
N HIS A 31 -12.06 12.66 6.82
CA HIS A 31 -13.08 13.44 6.13
C HIS A 31 -13.90 14.29 7.11
N HIS A 32 -14.34 13.72 8.22
CA HIS A 32 -15.24 14.39 9.15
C HIS A 32 -14.51 15.22 10.22
N GLU A 33 -13.42 14.70 10.80
CA GLU A 33 -12.74 15.37 11.91
C GLU A 33 -11.58 16.26 11.43
N CYS A 34 -10.83 15.81 10.43
CA CYS A 34 -9.66 16.53 9.94
C CYS A 34 -9.96 17.45 8.74
N HIS A 35 -11.09 17.25 8.07
CA HIS A 35 -11.45 17.92 6.82
C HIS A 35 -10.36 17.80 5.73
N VAL A 36 -9.81 16.59 5.58
CA VAL A 36 -8.74 16.26 4.64
C VAL A 36 -9.18 15.12 3.72
N VAL A 37 -8.95 15.28 2.42
CA VAL A 37 -9.01 14.21 1.41
C VAL A 37 -7.59 13.67 1.22
N HIS A 38 -7.40 12.36 1.28
CA HIS A 38 -6.09 11.72 1.17
C HIS A 38 -5.54 11.77 -0.26
N THR A 39 -6.40 11.57 -1.26
CA THR A 39 -6.15 11.64 -2.71
C THR A 39 -5.27 10.55 -3.32
N ASP A 40 -4.25 10.07 -2.62
CA ASP A 40 -3.31 9.02 -3.09
C ASP A 40 -3.50 7.68 -2.37
N LEU A 41 -4.73 7.18 -2.28
CA LEU A 41 -4.98 5.84 -1.75
C LEU A 41 -4.49 4.76 -2.73
N LYS A 42 -3.45 4.03 -2.32
CA LYS A 42 -2.84 2.91 -3.03
C LYS A 42 -2.26 1.88 -2.04
N PRO A 43 -1.96 0.63 -2.46
CA PRO A 43 -1.41 -0.37 -1.55
C PRO A 43 -0.09 0.06 -0.89
N ASP A 44 0.70 0.90 -1.57
CA ASP A 44 1.93 1.49 -1.02
C ASP A 44 1.74 2.38 0.20
N ASN A 45 0.56 2.96 0.34
CA ASN A 45 0.23 3.94 1.38
C ASN A 45 -0.56 3.31 2.54
N ILE A 46 -0.59 1.97 2.61
CA ILE A 46 -1.20 1.21 3.70
C ILE A 46 -0.12 0.38 4.39
N LEU A 47 0.14 0.71 5.66
CA LEU A 47 1.10 0.00 6.50
C LEU A 47 0.40 -0.99 7.42
N VAL A 48 1.10 -2.08 7.76
CA VAL A 48 0.68 -3.11 8.71
C VAL A 48 1.51 -2.88 9.96
N GLU A 49 0.83 -2.71 11.09
CA GLU A 49 1.46 -2.56 12.39
C GLU A 49 1.91 -3.94 12.90
N LEU A 50 3.11 -3.99 13.48
CA LEU A 50 3.67 -5.19 14.08
C LEU A 50 3.59 -5.06 15.60
N ASP A 51 2.77 -5.91 16.23
CA ASP A 51 2.46 -5.84 17.67
C ASP A 51 3.64 -6.17 18.59
N ASN A 52 4.67 -6.87 18.11
CA ASN A 52 5.82 -7.23 18.94
C ASN A 52 7.16 -7.10 18.20
N ALA A 53 8.18 -6.74 18.99
CA ALA A 53 9.56 -6.72 18.53
C ALA A 53 10.00 -8.11 18.01
N ASP A 54 9.45 -9.20 18.56
CA ASP A 54 9.79 -10.55 18.14
C ASP A 54 9.35 -10.87 16.71
N THR A 55 8.17 -10.42 16.27
CA THR A 55 7.74 -10.58 14.87
C THR A 55 8.59 -9.70 13.97
N ALA A 56 8.90 -8.47 14.38
CA ALA A 56 9.81 -7.61 13.61
C ALA A 56 11.23 -8.21 13.50
N ILE A 57 11.72 -8.86 14.56
CA ILE A 57 13.00 -9.56 14.59
C ILE A 57 12.95 -10.81 13.69
N LYS A 58 11.90 -11.64 13.77
CA LYS A 58 11.72 -12.81 12.89
C LYS A 58 11.70 -12.41 11.42
N ILE A 59 10.92 -11.39 11.08
CA ILE A 59 10.87 -10.77 9.75
C ILE A 59 12.28 -10.36 9.28
N ARG A 60 13.04 -9.72 10.16
CA ARG A 60 14.41 -9.27 9.88
C ARG A 60 15.41 -10.44 9.77
N GLU A 61 15.21 -11.51 10.53
CA GLU A 61 16.06 -12.71 10.54
C GLU A 61 15.80 -13.61 9.32
N GLU A 62 14.55 -13.81 8.93
CA GLU A 62 14.17 -14.49 7.67
C GLU A 62 14.73 -13.72 6.46
N SER A 63 14.63 -12.39 6.48
CA SER A 63 15.28 -11.52 5.48
C SER A 63 16.82 -11.67 5.44
N ARG A 64 17.46 -12.13 6.53
CA ARG A 64 18.92 -12.29 6.64
C ARG A 64 19.42 -13.68 6.23
N SER A 65 18.58 -14.70 6.19
CA SER A 65 18.97 -16.10 5.93
C SER A 65 19.46 -16.36 4.50
N VAL A 66 19.40 -15.39 3.58
CA VAL A 66 20.01 -15.51 2.25
C VAL A 66 21.52 -15.29 2.40
N THR A 67 22.29 -16.38 2.31
CA THR A 67 23.73 -16.46 2.53
C THR A 67 24.50 -15.30 1.87
N PRO A 68 25.49 -14.69 2.56
CA PRO A 68 26.36 -13.71 1.93
C PRO A 68 27.08 -14.34 0.74
N MET A 69 27.08 -13.67 -0.40
CA MET A 69 28.06 -13.98 -1.44
C MET A 69 29.43 -13.60 -0.87
N GLN A 70 30.27 -14.57 -0.52
CA GLN A 70 31.61 -14.30 -0.03
C GLN A 70 32.43 -13.70 -1.17
N VAL A 71 32.61 -12.39 -1.16
CA VAL A 71 33.65 -11.76 -1.97
C VAL A 71 34.97 -12.02 -1.24
N VAL A 72 35.69 -13.04 -1.68
CA VAL A 72 37.07 -13.28 -1.26
C VAL A 72 37.92 -12.20 -1.93
N SER A 73 38.25 -11.13 -1.21
CA SER A 73 39.34 -10.25 -1.62
C SER A 73 40.14 -9.74 -0.42
N SER A 74 41.45 -9.78 -0.58
CA SER A 74 42.50 -9.73 0.44
C SER A 74 43.00 -8.31 0.80
N GLU A 75 42.12 -7.30 0.95
CA GLU A 75 42.53 -5.92 1.27
C GLU A 75 41.52 -5.20 2.21
N PRO A 76 41.93 -4.19 3.02
CA PRO A 76 41.23 -3.79 4.24
C PRO A 76 40.05 -2.80 4.04
N LEU A 77 38.88 -3.25 4.53
CA LEU A 77 37.87 -2.54 5.34
C LEU A 77 37.35 -1.16 4.86
N SER A 78 36.71 -1.13 3.69
CA SER A 78 35.46 -0.35 3.55
C SER A 78 34.31 -1.34 3.63
N HIS A 79 33.58 -1.37 4.75
CA HIS A 79 32.36 -2.17 4.85
C HIS A 79 31.26 -1.50 4.04
N ALA A 80 31.31 -1.65 2.72
CA ALA A 80 30.17 -1.34 1.89
C ALA A 80 29.02 -2.27 2.31
N ILE A 81 28.03 -1.73 3.02
CA ILE A 81 26.80 -2.44 3.30
C ILE A 81 25.97 -2.36 2.02
N LEU A 82 25.96 -3.45 1.26
CA LEU A 82 25.05 -3.57 0.11
C LEU A 82 23.61 -3.40 0.59
N SER A 83 22.86 -2.50 -0.05
CA SER A 83 21.41 -2.42 0.15
C SER A 83 20.81 -3.76 -0.25
N ARG A 84 20.04 -4.36 0.66
CA ARG A 84 19.32 -5.62 0.40
C ARG A 84 17.83 -5.29 0.29
N PRO A 85 17.10 -5.93 -0.63
CA PRO A 85 15.65 -5.80 -0.67
C PRO A 85 15.08 -6.17 0.70
N ILE A 86 14.19 -5.34 1.23
CA ILE A 86 13.35 -5.73 2.36
C ILE A 86 12.53 -6.94 1.90
N HIS A 87 12.50 -8.01 2.70
CA HIS A 87 11.69 -9.18 2.36
C HIS A 87 10.24 -8.74 2.24
N VAL A 88 9.72 -8.80 1.01
CA VAL A 88 8.30 -8.54 0.74
C VAL A 88 7.59 -9.83 1.09
N PHE A 89 6.81 -9.81 2.17
CA PHE A 89 6.03 -10.97 2.59
C PHE A 89 5.04 -11.35 1.50
N SER A 90 5.00 -12.64 1.17
CA SER A 90 3.85 -13.20 0.47
C SER A 90 2.60 -13.05 1.33
N SER A 91 1.44 -13.08 0.70
CA SER A 91 0.16 -13.09 1.40
C SER A 91 0.09 -14.22 2.42
N ASP A 92 0.58 -15.42 2.06
CA ASP A 92 0.56 -16.59 2.95
C ASP A 92 1.48 -16.40 4.16
N GLU A 93 2.64 -15.76 4.00
CA GLU A 93 3.53 -15.44 5.12
C GLU A 93 2.93 -14.38 6.04
N LEU A 94 2.32 -13.32 5.49
CA LEU A 94 1.61 -12.31 6.29
C LEU A 94 0.48 -12.91 7.12
N LEU A 95 -0.25 -13.86 6.54
CA LEU A 95 -1.33 -14.60 7.20
C LEU A 95 -0.83 -15.55 8.29
N ASN A 96 0.33 -16.17 8.09
CA ASN A 96 0.96 -17.04 9.08
C ASN A 96 1.61 -16.24 10.23
N LEU A 97 2.12 -15.05 9.94
CA LEU A 97 2.76 -14.17 10.91
C LEU A 97 1.75 -13.43 11.79
N ILE A 98 0.56 -13.12 11.26
CA ILE A 98 -0.43 -12.28 11.94
C ILE A 98 -1.78 -12.99 11.97
N GLN A 99 -2.25 -13.36 13.17
CA GLN A 99 -3.63 -13.77 13.35
C GLN A 99 -4.55 -12.63 12.88
N PHE A 100 -5.55 -12.94 12.03
CA PHE A 100 -6.49 -11.95 11.48
C PHE A 100 -7.05 -10.95 12.50
N SER A 101 -7.31 -11.42 13.73
CA SER A 101 -7.86 -10.62 14.82
C SER A 101 -6.90 -9.56 15.38
N LYS A 102 -5.61 -9.67 15.07
CA LYS A 102 -4.55 -8.77 15.52
C LYS A 102 -3.97 -7.90 14.41
N LEU A 103 -4.43 -8.08 13.17
CA LEU A 103 -3.97 -7.25 12.06
C LEU A 103 -4.47 -5.81 12.27
N ASN A 104 -3.53 -4.88 12.40
CA ASN A 104 -3.81 -3.45 12.46
C ASN A 104 -3.14 -2.76 11.28
N VAL A 105 -3.88 -1.94 10.54
CA VAL A 105 -3.39 -1.19 9.39
C VAL A 105 -3.53 0.31 9.58
N LYS A 106 -2.57 1.06 9.05
CA LYS A 106 -2.50 2.53 9.14
C LYS A 106 -2.34 3.13 7.75
N LEU A 107 -3.07 4.21 7.48
CA LEU A 107 -2.82 5.08 6.33
C LEU A 107 -1.55 5.90 6.56
N THR A 108 -0.79 6.10 5.50
CA THR A 108 0.43 6.90 5.48
C THR A 108 0.49 7.73 4.20
N ASP A 109 1.48 8.62 4.13
CA ASP A 109 1.80 9.44 2.96
C ASP A 109 0.71 10.45 2.59
N PHE A 110 0.64 11.51 3.40
CA PHE A 110 -0.23 12.67 3.19
C PHE A 110 0.40 13.74 2.29
N GLY A 111 1.46 13.40 1.53
CA GLY A 111 2.19 14.36 0.70
C GLY A 111 1.37 15.00 -0.42
N THR A 112 0.28 14.34 -0.81
CA THR A 112 -0.68 14.80 -1.83
C THR A 112 -2.02 15.23 -1.25
N ALA A 113 -2.22 15.05 0.07
CA ALA A 113 -3.51 15.27 0.71
C ALA A 113 -3.96 16.72 0.61
N VAL A 114 -5.26 16.93 0.43
CA VAL A 114 -5.87 18.25 0.20
C VAL A 114 -6.95 18.51 1.22
N SER A 115 -7.03 19.74 1.73
CA SER A 115 -8.15 20.13 2.60
C SER A 115 -9.45 20.24 1.82
N ILE A 116 -10.55 19.73 2.38
CA ILE A 116 -11.89 19.77 1.76
C ILE A 116 -12.35 21.21 1.47
N ASN A 117 -11.96 22.16 2.32
CA ASN A 117 -12.33 23.57 2.16
C ASN A 117 -11.28 24.39 1.37
N GLY A 118 -10.27 23.71 0.80
CA GLY A 118 -9.12 24.30 0.14
C GLY A 118 -9.28 24.44 -1.37
N PHE A 119 -8.18 24.78 -2.03
CA PHE A 119 -8.10 24.75 -3.49
C PHE A 119 -8.10 23.29 -3.99
N HIS A 120 -8.95 22.99 -4.97
CA HIS A 120 -9.06 21.66 -5.58
C HIS A 120 -8.28 21.61 -6.90
N PRO A 121 -7.06 21.06 -6.92
CA PRO A 121 -6.34 20.84 -8.17
C PRO A 121 -7.06 19.83 -9.08
N ASP A 122 -6.94 20.01 -10.39
CA ASP A 122 -7.70 19.23 -11.39
C ASP A 122 -7.32 17.74 -11.42
N ILE A 123 -6.13 17.36 -10.95
CA ILE A 123 -5.63 15.98 -10.96
C ILE A 123 -5.00 15.65 -9.60
N ILE A 124 -5.51 14.62 -8.94
CA ILE A 124 -5.08 14.21 -7.60
C ILE A 124 -5.05 12.70 -7.36
N GLN A 125 -5.71 11.91 -8.22
CA GLN A 125 -5.82 10.47 -8.06
C GLN A 125 -4.68 9.74 -8.79
N PRO A 126 -4.25 8.56 -8.29
CA PRO A 126 -3.43 7.64 -9.07
C PRO A 126 -4.14 7.30 -10.38
N PHE A 127 -3.39 7.26 -11.48
CA PHE A 127 -3.92 7.19 -12.84
C PHE A 127 -4.97 6.06 -13.05
N ALA A 128 -4.76 4.87 -12.51
CA ALA A 128 -5.69 3.74 -12.63
C ALA A 128 -7.00 3.89 -11.81
N LEU A 129 -7.04 4.87 -10.91
CA LEU A 129 -8.12 5.07 -9.93
C LEU A 129 -8.91 6.36 -10.19
N HIS A 130 -8.60 7.10 -11.25
CA HIS A 130 -9.24 8.38 -11.53
C HIS A 130 -10.74 8.21 -11.77
N ALA A 131 -11.57 8.85 -10.94
CA ALA A 131 -12.99 9.01 -11.19
C ALA A 131 -13.15 10.07 -12.30
N LEU A 132 -13.76 9.71 -13.42
CA LEU A 132 -13.77 10.57 -14.62
C LEU A 132 -14.65 11.83 -14.43
N GLY A 133 -14.03 13.01 -14.46
CA GLY A 133 -14.62 14.25 -15.01
C GLY A 133 -15.64 15.02 -14.16
N CYS A 134 -15.64 14.87 -12.84
CA CYS A 134 -16.56 15.58 -11.94
C CYS A 134 -15.80 16.38 -10.86
N GLU A 135 -16.48 17.36 -10.24
CA GLU A 135 -16.02 17.94 -8.97
C GLU A 135 -15.71 16.79 -7.99
N TRP A 136 -14.47 16.76 -7.50
CA TRP A 136 -13.99 15.70 -6.62
C TRP A 136 -13.88 16.21 -5.18
N GLY A 137 -14.02 15.30 -4.22
CA GLY A 137 -13.94 15.59 -2.79
C GLY A 137 -13.67 14.31 -2.00
N PRO A 138 -14.13 14.21 -0.75
CA PRO A 138 -13.98 13.01 0.08
C PRO A 138 -14.40 11.69 -0.61
N THR A 139 -15.37 11.76 -1.52
CA THR A 139 -15.87 10.63 -2.31
C THR A 139 -14.83 10.02 -3.25
N ALA A 140 -13.80 10.77 -3.64
CA ALA A 140 -12.68 10.26 -4.44
C ALA A 140 -11.90 9.18 -3.68
N ASP A 141 -11.66 9.38 -2.38
CA ASP A 141 -11.00 8.36 -1.54
C ASP A 141 -11.87 7.10 -1.41
N ILE A 142 -13.19 7.25 -1.33
CA ILE A 142 -14.12 6.11 -1.26
C ILE A 142 -14.09 5.29 -2.56
N TRP A 143 -14.01 5.98 -3.71
CA TRP A 143 -13.82 5.33 -4.99
C TRP A 143 -12.49 4.57 -5.06
N ASN A 144 -11.38 5.22 -4.68
CA ASN A 144 -10.07 4.57 -4.66
C ASN A 144 -10.07 3.34 -3.73
N LEU A 145 -10.70 3.45 -2.55
CA LEU A 145 -10.84 2.34 -1.62
C LEU A 145 -11.63 1.17 -2.23
N ALA A 146 -12.70 1.43 -2.98
CA ALA A 146 -13.45 0.37 -3.67
C ALA A 146 -12.58 -0.38 -4.68
N CYS A 147 -11.78 0.36 -5.46
CA CYS A 147 -10.81 -0.23 -6.39
C CYS A 147 -9.75 -1.06 -5.65
N LEU A 148 -9.24 -0.59 -4.50
CA LEU A 148 -8.28 -1.34 -3.69
C LEU A 148 -8.88 -2.61 -3.10
N ILE A 149 -10.12 -2.55 -2.60
CA ILE A 149 -10.81 -3.74 -2.10
C ILE A 149 -10.99 -4.78 -3.22
N PHE A 150 -11.32 -4.34 -4.44
CA PHE A 150 -11.38 -5.22 -5.59
C PHE A 150 -10.02 -5.84 -5.90
N GLU A 151 -8.96 -5.03 -5.93
CA GLU A 151 -7.59 -5.51 -6.18
C GLU A 151 -7.16 -6.52 -5.11
N PHE A 152 -7.44 -6.24 -3.83
CA PHE A 152 -7.17 -7.17 -2.75
C PHE A 152 -7.94 -8.49 -2.88
N LEU A 153 -9.17 -8.49 -3.38
CA LEU A 153 -9.95 -9.71 -3.55
C LEU A 153 -9.57 -10.54 -4.78
N ASN A 154 -9.01 -9.92 -5.81
CA ASN A 154 -8.81 -10.58 -7.11
C ASN A 154 -7.33 -10.71 -7.51
N GLY A 155 -6.44 -9.91 -6.92
CA GLY A 155 -5.02 -9.86 -7.27
C GLY A 155 -4.67 -9.03 -8.51
N HIS A 156 -5.67 -8.40 -9.13
CA HIS A 156 -5.46 -7.54 -10.30
C HIS A 156 -6.28 -6.26 -10.20
N TRP A 157 -5.85 -5.24 -10.93
CA TRP A 157 -6.53 -3.94 -10.95
C TRP A 157 -7.96 -4.08 -11.47
N LEU A 158 -8.87 -3.32 -10.86
CA LEU A 158 -10.26 -3.21 -11.33
C LEU A 158 -10.30 -2.56 -12.71
N PHE A 159 -9.52 -1.50 -12.87
CA PHE A 159 -9.37 -0.78 -14.13
C PHE A 159 -7.92 -0.88 -14.57
N VAL A 160 -7.71 -1.48 -15.74
CA VAL A 160 -6.40 -1.52 -16.40
C VAL A 160 -6.45 -0.49 -17.51
N PRO A 161 -5.92 0.71 -17.29
CA PRO A 161 -5.96 1.74 -18.30
C PRO A 161 -5.07 1.33 -19.49
N ARG A 162 -5.56 1.56 -20.70
CA ARG A 162 -4.87 1.20 -21.95
C ARG A 162 -4.75 2.43 -22.81
N GLY A 163 -3.53 2.77 -23.20
CA GLY A 163 -3.32 3.83 -24.19
C GLY A 163 -4.00 3.48 -25.51
N GLY A 164 -4.62 4.49 -26.12
CA GLY A 164 -5.13 4.41 -27.47
C GLY A 164 -4.10 4.88 -28.50
N PRO A 165 -4.45 4.88 -29.78
CA PRO A 165 -3.59 5.39 -30.85
C PRO A 165 -3.22 6.88 -30.68
N THR A 166 -4.02 7.64 -29.95
CA THR A 166 -3.92 9.11 -29.82
C THR A 166 -3.70 9.59 -28.40
N TRP A 167 -3.63 8.69 -27.41
CA TRP A 167 -3.48 9.06 -26.00
C TRP A 167 -2.76 7.95 -25.25
N THR A 168 -1.89 8.33 -24.31
CA THR A 168 -1.20 7.38 -23.45
C THR A 168 -2.06 7.10 -22.23
N ALA A 169 -2.13 5.83 -21.81
CA ALA A 169 -2.32 5.56 -20.38
C ALA A 169 -1.20 6.31 -19.63
N GLU A 170 -1.29 6.82 -18.42
CA GLU A 170 -0.25 7.67 -17.77
C GLU A 170 -0.22 9.15 -18.16
N ALA A 171 -1.02 9.63 -19.13
CA ALA A 171 -1.12 11.07 -19.41
C ALA A 171 -1.84 11.84 -18.30
#